data_AF-A0AAU7Z2Y8-F1
#
_entry.id   AF-A0AAU7Z2Y8-F1
#
_cell.length_a   1.000
_cell.length_b   1.000
_cell.length_c   1.000
_cell.angle_alpha   90.00
_cell.angle_beta   90.00
_cell.angle_gamma   90.00
#
_symmetry.space_group_name_H-M   'P 1'
#
loop_
_entity.id
_entity.type
_entity.pdbx_description
1 polymer ?
#
loop_
_entity_poly.entity_id
_entity_poly.type
_entity_poly.pdbx_seq_one_letter_code
_entity_poly.pdbx_strand_id
1 'polypeptide(L)'
;MTNPLMDQGRAVKKIADFLKTLTDIGSLDLQSHILACNGHVQPNADTPTGANSSAVPGASGSEPSPLICVEFTGTDTPLLLARNGELLHAIEHLAAKILRLEPEEHDLIFFDAEGFKAKRDRELHLAAETAIEQVRATGRPYSFPPMTSRERRMLHLALTKSGLPTASSGEGPRRFVVLYPEGPAPAQPIPTADRTRAIRNSFRRR
;
A
#
# COMPACT_ATOMS: atom_id res chain seq x y z
N MET A 1 13.65 16.81 20.92
CA MET A 1 13.11 16.83 19.55
C MET A 1 11.60 16.68 19.67
N THR A 2 10.84 17.74 19.40
CA THR A 2 9.38 17.77 19.56
C THR A 2 8.72 16.99 18.44
N ASN A 3 7.92 15.96 18.76
CA ASN A 3 7.17 15.21 17.76
C ASN A 3 6.22 16.19 17.03
N PRO A 4 6.30 16.35 15.70
CA PRO A 4 5.50 17.32 14.96
C PRO A 4 3.97 17.06 15.05
N LEU A 5 3.55 15.88 15.51
CA LEU A 5 2.15 15.57 15.81
C LEU A 5 1.68 15.93 17.23
N MET A 6 2.54 16.45 18.11
CA MET A 6 2.10 16.98 19.42
C MET A 6 1.19 18.21 19.28
N ASP A 7 1.28 18.93 18.16
CA ASP A 7 0.40 20.05 17.80
C ASP A 7 -0.43 19.64 16.57
N GLN A 8 -1.44 18.79 16.80
CA GLN A 8 -2.35 18.30 15.76
C GLN A 8 -2.98 19.46 14.97
N GLY A 9 -3.29 20.58 15.63
CA GLY A 9 -3.86 21.78 14.98
C GLY A 9 -2.92 22.39 13.94
N ARG A 10 -1.62 22.49 14.24
CA ARG A 10 -0.62 22.96 13.28
C ARG A 10 -0.41 21.97 12.14
N ALA A 11 -0.43 20.66 12.40
CA ALA A 11 -0.29 19.64 11.36
C ALA A 11 -1.47 19.66 10.38
N VAL A 12 -2.70 19.72 10.89
CA VAL A 12 -3.93 19.85 10.10
C VAL A 12 -3.88 21.11 9.24
N LYS A 13 -3.49 22.26 9.81
CA LYS A 13 -3.37 23.51 9.06
C LYS A 13 -2.36 23.40 7.91
N LYS A 14 -1.19 22.81 8.15
CA LYS A 14 -0.18 22.60 7.09
C LYS A 14 -0.69 21.71 5.96
N ILE A 15 -1.40 20.63 6.29
CA ILE A 15 -2.01 19.76 5.29
C ILE A 15 -3.07 20.53 4.50
N ALA A 16 -3.95 21.28 5.17
CA ALA A 16 -4.98 22.07 4.51
C ALA A 16 -4.38 23.12 3.55
N ASP A 17 -3.36 23.86 4.00
CA ASP A 17 -2.66 24.86 3.19
C ASP A 17 -2.00 24.20 1.95
N PHE A 18 -1.39 23.03 2.14
CA PHE A 18 -0.80 22.23 1.05
C PHE A 18 -1.85 21.77 0.04
N LEU A 19 -2.95 21.18 0.50
CA LEU A 19 -4.00 20.66 -0.38
C LEU A 19 -4.66 21.79 -1.16
N LYS A 20 -4.91 22.93 -0.50
CA LYS A 20 -5.42 24.13 -1.18
C LYS A 20 -4.46 24.62 -2.27
N THR A 21 -3.16 24.64 -1.98
CA THR A 21 -2.15 25.03 -2.96
C THR A 21 -2.14 24.07 -4.17
N LEU A 22 -2.32 22.78 -3.91
CA LEU A 22 -2.36 21.75 -4.95
C LEU A 22 -3.60 21.87 -5.85
N THR A 23 -4.78 22.16 -5.28
CA THR A 23 -6.01 22.39 -6.05
C THR A 23 -5.95 23.70 -6.83
N ASP A 24 -5.45 24.77 -6.21
CA ASP A 24 -5.39 26.11 -6.82
C ASP A 24 -4.39 26.16 -8.00
N ILE A 25 -3.22 25.54 -7.86
CA ILE A 25 -2.20 25.50 -8.92
C ILE A 25 -2.54 24.44 -9.98
N GLY A 26 -3.04 23.29 -9.52
CA GLY A 26 -3.32 22.14 -10.38
C GLY A 26 -4.60 22.24 -11.19
N SER A 27 -5.47 23.24 -10.91
CA SER A 27 -6.83 23.32 -11.47
C SER A 27 -7.61 22.01 -11.30
N LEU A 28 -7.43 21.36 -10.15
CA LEU A 28 -8.11 20.10 -9.81
C LEU A 28 -9.39 20.43 -9.04
N ASP A 29 -10.53 19.94 -9.53
CA ASP A 29 -11.82 20.04 -8.85
C ASP A 29 -11.95 18.93 -7.79
N LEU A 30 -11.22 19.13 -6.70
CA LEU A 30 -11.16 18.23 -5.54
C LEU A 30 -11.54 18.99 -4.26
N GLN A 31 -12.40 18.39 -3.47
CA GLN A 31 -12.73 18.78 -2.11
C GLN A 31 -12.04 17.82 -1.15
N SER A 32 -11.29 18.36 -0.19
CA SER A 32 -10.64 17.58 0.85
C SER A 32 -11.34 17.79 2.19
N HIS A 33 -11.82 16.72 2.80
CA HIS A 33 -12.35 16.72 4.15
C HIS A 33 -11.32 16.12 5.11
N ILE A 34 -10.81 16.93 6.04
CA ILE A 34 -9.81 16.49 7.02
C ILE A 34 -10.52 16.07 8.31
N LEU A 35 -10.42 14.80 8.65
CA LEU A 35 -10.96 14.18 9.86
C LEU A 35 -9.81 13.97 10.85
N ALA A 36 -9.94 14.54 12.05
CA ALA A 36 -9.06 14.18 13.17
C ALA A 36 -9.47 12.80 13.68
N CYS A 37 -8.68 11.78 13.36
CA CYS A 37 -8.99 10.40 13.68
C CYS A 37 -8.45 10.07 15.08
N ASN A 38 -9.29 10.20 16.10
CA ASN A 38 -8.98 9.70 17.44
C ASN A 38 -9.29 8.20 17.50
N GLY A 39 -8.40 7.35 16.97
CA GLY A 39 -8.40 5.92 17.28
C GLY A 39 -9.45 5.05 16.58
N HIS A 40 -10.21 5.56 15.61
CA HIS A 40 -11.14 4.74 14.84
C HIS A 40 -11.21 5.25 13.39
N VAL A 41 -10.53 4.57 12.46
CA VAL A 41 -10.97 4.60 11.06
C VAL A 41 -12.24 3.76 11.04
N GLN A 42 -13.40 4.39 10.95
CA GLN A 42 -14.60 3.68 10.51
C GLN A 42 -14.65 3.73 8.98
N PRO A 43 -14.48 2.60 8.28
CA PRO A 43 -14.97 2.51 6.92
C PRO A 43 -16.49 2.36 6.98
N ASN A 44 -17.22 3.47 6.91
CA ASN A 44 -18.65 3.45 6.59
C ASN A 44 -18.82 3.33 5.06
N ALA A 45 -19.80 2.66 4.48
CA ALA A 45 -20.84 1.78 5.00
C ALA A 45 -21.39 0.98 3.80
N ASP A 46 -21.41 -0.34 3.91
CA ASP A 46 -22.28 -1.23 3.13
C ASP A 46 -22.51 -2.48 3.97
N THR A 47 -23.42 -2.38 4.94
CA THR A 47 -24.01 -3.56 5.59
C THR A 47 -25.46 -3.21 5.95
N PRO A 48 -26.45 -3.91 5.37
CA PRO A 48 -27.85 -3.65 5.68
C PRO A 48 -28.18 -4.12 7.10
N THR A 49 -28.95 -3.29 7.78
CA THR A 49 -29.57 -3.51 9.10
C THR A 49 -30.09 -4.93 9.28
N GLY A 50 -29.64 -5.60 10.36
CA GLY A 50 -30.23 -6.85 10.82
C GLY A 50 -29.51 -7.51 12.00
N ALA A 51 -29.92 -7.13 13.22
CA ALA A 51 -29.97 -7.98 14.42
C ALA A 51 -28.66 -8.54 15.04
N ASN A 52 -28.46 -8.12 16.29
CA ASN A 52 -28.02 -8.90 17.46
C ASN A 52 -26.52 -9.04 17.78
N SER A 53 -26.20 -8.50 18.96
CA SER A 53 -25.38 -9.09 20.02
C SER A 53 -23.85 -8.94 20.02
N SER A 54 -23.41 -8.64 21.24
CA SER A 54 -22.08 -8.83 21.83
C SER A 54 -20.97 -7.92 21.32
N ALA A 55 -20.70 -6.91 22.14
CA ALA A 55 -19.37 -6.34 22.26
C ALA A 55 -18.35 -7.48 22.37
N VAL A 56 -17.43 -7.54 21.42
CA VAL A 56 -16.24 -8.38 21.51
C VAL A 56 -15.11 -7.47 22.01
N PRO A 57 -14.67 -7.59 23.27
CA PRO A 57 -13.44 -6.96 23.73
C PRO A 57 -12.28 -7.91 23.42
N GLY A 58 -11.40 -7.54 22.49
CA GLY A 58 -10.13 -8.25 22.32
C GLY A 58 -9.64 -8.37 20.89
N ALA A 59 -8.86 -7.40 20.47
CA ALA A 59 -7.77 -7.60 19.51
C ALA A 59 -6.66 -6.59 19.84
N SER A 60 -5.82 -6.94 20.81
CA SER A 60 -4.57 -6.25 21.09
C SER A 60 -3.55 -6.57 20.00
N GLY A 61 -3.63 -5.82 18.90
CA GLY A 61 -2.51 -5.58 17.98
C GLY A 61 -2.38 -4.07 17.88
N SER A 62 -1.22 -3.51 18.24
CA SER A 62 -0.96 -2.07 18.14
C SER A 62 -0.79 -1.67 16.66
N GLU A 63 -1.86 -1.76 15.87
CA GLU A 63 -1.91 -1.07 14.59
C GLU A 63 -1.93 0.43 14.92
N PRO A 64 -0.93 1.21 14.47
CA PRO A 64 -0.90 2.64 14.74
C PRO A 64 -2.18 3.26 14.17
N SER A 65 -3.00 3.82 15.05
CA SER A 65 -4.21 4.50 14.63
C SER A 65 -3.80 5.78 13.89
N PRO A 66 -4.28 6.02 12.66
CA PRO A 66 -3.97 7.26 11.98
C PRO A 66 -4.55 8.41 12.79
N LEU A 67 -3.74 9.44 13.04
CA LEU A 67 -4.12 10.62 13.78
C LEU A 67 -4.82 11.65 12.87
N ILE A 68 -4.46 11.68 11.60
CA ILE A 68 -5.04 12.58 10.61
C ILE A 68 -5.54 11.75 9.43
N CYS A 69 -6.83 11.84 9.14
CA CYS A 69 -7.43 11.24 7.97
C CYS A 69 -7.86 12.35 7.01
N VAL A 70 -7.65 12.14 5.71
CA VAL A 70 -8.09 13.05 4.65
C VAL A 70 -8.91 12.25 3.66
N GLU A 71 -10.14 12.67 3.46
CA GLU A 71 -11.04 12.11 2.46
C GLU A 71 -11.17 13.08 1.29
N PHE A 72 -10.94 12.59 0.08
CA PHE A 72 -11.16 13.36 -1.15
C PHE A 72 -12.49 13.02 -1.80
N THR A 73 -13.18 14.05 -2.25
CA THR A 73 -14.38 13.99 -3.07
C THR A 73 -14.29 15.03 -4.20
N GLY A 74 -15.11 14.90 -5.24
CA GLY A 74 -15.15 15.87 -6.35
C GLY A 74 -15.03 15.23 -7.72
N THR A 75 -15.10 16.07 -8.76
CA THR A 75 -15.17 15.63 -10.17
C THR A 75 -13.88 14.93 -10.62
N ASP A 76 -12.73 15.37 -10.13
CA ASP A 76 -11.42 14.83 -10.50
C ASP A 76 -10.96 13.66 -9.61
N THR A 77 -11.83 13.14 -8.75
CA THR A 77 -11.51 11.96 -7.92
C THR A 77 -11.03 10.75 -8.75
N PRO A 78 -11.58 10.44 -9.94
CA PRO A 78 -11.07 9.36 -10.78
C PRO A 78 -9.60 9.52 -11.19
N LEU A 79 -9.08 10.76 -11.27
CA LEU A 79 -7.67 11.01 -11.55
C LEU A 79 -6.78 10.59 -10.38
N LEU A 80 -7.22 10.81 -9.13
CA LEU A 80 -6.52 10.37 -7.94
C LEU A 80 -6.43 8.83 -7.87
N LEU A 81 -7.49 8.15 -8.34
CA LEU A 81 -7.63 6.70 -8.30
C LEU A 81 -6.97 5.98 -9.49
N ALA A 82 -6.56 6.72 -10.51
CA ALA A 82 -5.91 6.16 -11.69
C ALA A 82 -4.62 5.40 -11.33
N ARG A 83 -4.29 4.38 -12.14
CA ARG A 83 -3.07 3.56 -12.01
C ARG A 83 -2.89 2.98 -10.60
N ASN A 84 -3.98 2.44 -10.03
CA ASN A 84 -4.05 1.91 -8.66
C ASN A 84 -3.75 2.96 -7.58
N GLY A 85 -4.28 4.18 -7.74
CA GLY A 85 -4.13 5.23 -6.73
C GLY A 85 -2.71 5.81 -6.64
N GLU A 86 -1.93 5.76 -7.71
CA GLU A 86 -0.53 6.24 -7.72
C GLU A 86 -0.45 7.71 -7.27
N LEU A 87 -1.37 8.55 -7.75
CA LEU A 87 -1.45 9.96 -7.39
C LEU A 87 -1.87 10.14 -5.93
N LEU A 88 -2.88 9.41 -5.47
CA LEU A 88 -3.31 9.42 -4.07
C LEU A 88 -2.13 9.07 -3.12
N HIS A 89 -1.37 8.03 -3.44
CA HIS A 89 -0.20 7.63 -2.68
C HIS A 89 0.94 8.66 -2.73
N ALA A 90 1.14 9.32 -3.88
CA ALA A 90 2.14 10.37 -4.01
C ALA A 90 1.81 11.61 -3.15
N ILE A 91 0.54 12.01 -3.11
CA ILE A 91 0.06 13.12 -2.28
C ILE A 91 0.24 12.78 -0.79
N GLU A 92 -0.15 11.58 -0.37
CA GLU A 92 0.05 11.09 1.00
C GLU A 92 1.55 11.11 1.39
N HIS A 93 2.41 10.64 0.49
CA HIS A 93 3.86 10.65 0.70
C HIS A 93 4.40 12.08 0.84
N LEU A 94 3.95 13.00 0.00
CA LEU A 94 4.37 14.40 0.07
C LEU A 94 3.87 15.07 1.35
N ALA A 95 2.64 14.79 1.78
CA ALA A 95 2.09 15.27 3.04
C ALA A 95 2.93 14.81 4.24
N ALA A 96 3.37 13.54 4.27
CA ALA A 96 4.30 13.05 5.29
C ALA A 96 5.61 13.85 5.31
N LYS A 97 6.16 14.17 4.14
CA LYS A 97 7.40 14.96 4.05
C LYS A 97 7.23 16.42 4.44
N ILE A 98 6.10 17.04 4.12
CA ILE A 98 5.76 18.41 4.55
C ILE A 98 5.66 18.49 6.09
N LEU A 99 5.08 17.46 6.70
CA LEU A 99 4.99 17.33 8.15
C LEU A 99 6.31 16.89 8.81
N ARG A 100 7.32 16.52 8.00
CA ARG A 100 8.64 16.02 8.45
C ARG A 100 8.50 14.78 9.34
N LEU A 101 7.61 13.87 8.94
CA LEU A 101 7.42 12.60 9.61
C LEU A 101 8.57 11.66 9.28
N GLU A 102 9.03 10.93 10.29
CA GLU A 102 9.92 9.80 10.09
C GLU A 102 9.18 8.63 9.42
N PRO A 103 9.87 7.69 8.76
CA PRO A 103 9.23 6.57 8.08
C PRO A 103 8.27 5.76 8.95
N GLU A 104 8.57 5.62 10.25
CA GLU A 104 7.73 4.94 11.24
C GLU A 104 6.46 5.72 11.59
N GLU A 105 6.43 7.02 11.34
CA GLU A 105 5.33 7.92 11.62
C GLU A 105 4.42 8.14 10.40
N HIS A 106 4.78 7.61 9.23
CA HIS A 106 3.97 7.73 8.02
C HIS A 106 2.57 7.11 8.17
N ASP A 107 2.42 6.09 9.03
CA ASP A 107 1.12 5.45 9.29
C ASP A 107 0.17 6.34 10.13
N LEU A 108 0.66 7.46 10.66
CA LEU A 108 -0.15 8.43 11.43
C LEU A 108 -1.02 9.33 10.53
N ILE A 109 -0.77 9.33 9.23
CA ILE A 109 -1.58 10.04 8.25
C ILE A 109 -2.25 9.03 7.31
N PHE A 110 -3.49 9.29 6.95
CA PHE A 110 -4.25 8.40 6.08
C PHE A 110 -5.03 9.22 5.05
N PHE A 111 -4.74 9.00 3.77
CA PHE A 111 -5.45 9.66 2.67
C PHE A 111 -6.29 8.64 1.91
N ASP A 112 -7.56 8.93 1.67
CA ASP A 112 -8.46 8.05 0.91
C ASP A 112 -9.40 8.85 0.02
N ALA A 113 -9.93 8.17 -0.99
CA ALA A 113 -10.92 8.72 -1.90
C ALA A 113 -11.93 7.61 -2.28
N GLU A 114 -13.22 7.86 -2.05
CA GLU A 114 -14.31 6.93 -2.36
C GLU A 114 -14.12 5.49 -1.84
N GLY A 115 -13.46 5.32 -0.69
CA GLY A 115 -13.18 4.01 -0.11
C GLY A 115 -12.20 3.15 -0.93
N PHE A 116 -11.36 3.78 -1.76
CA PHE A 116 -10.45 3.10 -2.68
C PHE A 116 -9.53 2.11 -1.97
N LYS A 117 -8.92 2.50 -0.84
CA LYS A 117 -8.01 1.60 -0.11
C LYS A 117 -8.70 0.32 0.36
N ALA A 118 -9.90 0.44 0.92
CA ALA A 118 -10.67 -0.73 1.37
C ALA A 118 -11.11 -1.64 0.20
N LYS A 119 -11.52 -1.06 -0.93
CA LYS A 119 -11.84 -1.80 -2.15
C LYS A 119 -10.61 -2.53 -2.67
N ARG A 120 -9.47 -1.85 -2.72
CA ARG A 120 -8.20 -2.40 -3.20
C ARG A 120 -7.68 -3.54 -2.34
N ASP A 121 -7.84 -3.44 -1.02
CA ASP A 121 -7.49 -4.51 -0.08
C ASP A 121 -8.30 -5.78 -0.37
N ARG A 122 -9.61 -5.65 -0.63
CA ARG A 122 -10.48 -6.77 -1.01
C ARG A 122 -10.09 -7.39 -2.34
N GLU A 123 -9.78 -6.58 -3.35
CA GLU A 123 -9.31 -7.06 -4.66
C GLU A 123 -8.01 -7.86 -4.54
N LEU A 124 -7.05 -7.38 -3.75
CA LEU A 124 -5.78 -8.08 -3.56
C LEU A 124 -5.96 -9.40 -2.80
N HIS A 125 -6.88 -9.46 -1.85
CA HIS A 125 -7.24 -10.71 -1.17
C HIS A 125 -7.86 -11.72 -2.13
N LEU A 126 -8.85 -11.31 -2.94
CA LEU A 126 -9.47 -12.17 -3.95
C LEU A 126 -8.46 -12.66 -5.00
N ALA A 127 -7.56 -11.78 -5.43
CA ALA A 127 -6.48 -12.13 -6.35
C ALA A 127 -5.51 -13.14 -5.72
N ALA A 128 -5.21 -13.01 -4.43
CA ALA A 128 -4.38 -13.97 -3.70
C ALA A 128 -5.06 -15.36 -3.65
N GLU A 129 -6.33 -15.42 -3.27
CA GLU A 129 -7.10 -16.67 -3.19
C GLU A 129 -7.16 -17.38 -4.54
N THR A 130 -7.51 -16.63 -5.60
CA THR A 130 -7.57 -17.15 -6.96
C THR A 130 -6.20 -17.68 -7.43
N ALA A 131 -5.12 -16.95 -7.12
CA ALA A 131 -3.77 -17.39 -7.46
C ALA A 131 -3.36 -18.65 -6.70
N ILE A 132 -3.72 -18.79 -5.42
CA ILE A 132 -3.45 -19.99 -4.61
C ILE A 132 -4.13 -21.21 -5.23
N GLU A 133 -5.41 -21.10 -5.58
CA GLU A 133 -6.16 -22.17 -6.23
C GLU A 133 -5.53 -22.56 -7.57
N GLN A 134 -5.19 -21.57 -8.39
CA GLN A 134 -4.57 -21.80 -9.69
C GLN A 134 -3.20 -22.49 -9.56
N VAL A 135 -2.34 -22.05 -8.64
CA VAL A 135 -1.02 -22.64 -8.42
C VAL A 135 -1.14 -24.06 -7.90
N ARG A 136 -2.08 -24.34 -6.99
CA ARG A 136 -2.35 -25.69 -6.48
C ARG A 136 -2.89 -26.62 -7.57
N ALA A 137 -3.78 -26.13 -8.42
CA ALA A 137 -4.37 -26.93 -9.50
C ALA A 137 -3.37 -27.20 -10.65
N THR A 138 -2.57 -26.20 -11.02
CA THR A 138 -1.69 -26.28 -12.21
C THR A 138 -0.28 -26.74 -11.89
N GLY A 139 0.18 -26.60 -10.64
CA GLY A 139 1.57 -26.81 -10.25
C GLY A 139 2.55 -25.84 -10.90
N ARG A 140 2.08 -24.70 -11.43
CA ARG A 140 2.91 -23.68 -12.10
C ARG A 140 3.00 -22.41 -11.26
N PRO A 141 4.14 -21.71 -11.23
CA PRO A 141 4.25 -20.42 -10.54
C PRO A 141 3.32 -19.37 -11.14
N TYR A 142 2.76 -18.51 -10.28
CA TYR A 142 1.93 -17.37 -10.68
C TYR A 142 2.65 -16.05 -10.37
N SER A 143 2.78 -15.18 -11.38
CA SER A 143 3.39 -13.86 -11.23
C SER A 143 2.31 -12.78 -11.23
N PHE A 144 2.28 -11.97 -10.17
CA PHE A 144 1.36 -10.85 -10.07
C PHE A 144 1.84 -9.65 -10.90
N PRO A 145 0.95 -8.72 -11.27
CA PRO A 145 1.35 -7.44 -11.86
C PRO A 145 2.27 -6.63 -10.92
N PRO A 146 3.10 -5.72 -11.45
CA PRO A 146 3.85 -4.78 -10.64
C PRO A 146 2.93 -3.92 -9.76
N MET A 147 3.33 -3.73 -8.50
CA MET A 147 2.51 -3.02 -7.52
C MET A 147 3.38 -2.33 -6.46
N THR A 148 2.78 -1.41 -5.70
CA THR A 148 3.48 -0.61 -4.68
C THR A 148 4.02 -1.49 -3.55
N SER A 149 4.96 -0.98 -2.75
CA SER A 149 5.50 -1.72 -1.60
C SER A 149 4.43 -2.10 -0.57
N ARG A 150 3.40 -1.26 -0.39
CA ARG A 150 2.25 -1.53 0.49
C ARG A 150 1.41 -2.69 -0.03
N GLU A 151 1.01 -2.64 -1.29
CA GLU A 151 0.22 -3.71 -1.92
C GLU A 151 0.98 -5.04 -1.92
N ARG A 152 2.29 -5.03 -2.21
CA ARG A 152 3.13 -6.23 -2.12
C ARG A 152 3.16 -6.82 -0.71
N ARG A 153 3.24 -5.97 0.32
CA ARG A 153 3.20 -6.42 1.72
C ARG A 153 1.86 -7.08 2.05
N MET A 154 0.75 -6.42 1.70
CA MET A 154 -0.59 -6.97 1.92
C MET A 154 -0.77 -8.32 1.22
N LEU A 155 -0.37 -8.39 -0.06
CA LEU A 155 -0.44 -9.62 -0.84
C LEU A 155 0.43 -10.73 -0.25
N HIS A 156 1.67 -10.42 0.16
CA HIS A 156 2.52 -11.38 0.85
C HIS A 156 1.86 -11.92 2.13
N LEU A 157 1.29 -11.04 2.97
CA LEU A 157 0.61 -11.45 4.20
C LEU A 157 -0.62 -12.33 3.92
N ALA A 158 -1.39 -12.02 2.88
CA ALA A 158 -2.51 -12.83 2.44
C ALA A 158 -2.05 -14.22 1.97
N LEU A 159 -0.97 -14.27 1.17
CA LEU A 159 -0.41 -15.50 0.63
C LEU A 159 0.26 -16.38 1.69
N THR A 160 0.89 -15.81 2.71
CA THR A 160 1.55 -16.58 3.79
C THR A 160 0.59 -17.55 4.48
N LYS A 161 -0.70 -17.21 4.56
CA LYS A 161 -1.74 -18.09 5.14
C LYS A 161 -1.91 -19.41 4.38
N SER A 162 -1.52 -19.47 3.11
CA SER A 162 -1.66 -20.66 2.26
C SER A 162 -0.56 -21.69 2.44
N GLY A 163 0.56 -21.33 3.09
CA GLY A 163 1.76 -22.18 3.20
C GLY A 163 2.63 -22.24 1.94
N LEU A 164 2.21 -21.61 0.84
CA LEU A 164 2.96 -21.59 -0.42
C LEU A 164 4.17 -20.63 -0.37
N PRO A 165 5.32 -21.02 -0.96
CA PRO A 165 6.47 -20.13 -1.03
C PRO A 165 6.18 -18.90 -1.91
N THR A 166 6.60 -17.72 -1.43
CA THR A 166 6.46 -16.45 -2.16
C THR A 166 7.81 -15.75 -2.26
N ALA A 167 8.05 -15.04 -3.35
CA ALA A 167 9.21 -14.16 -3.49
C ALA A 167 8.83 -12.86 -4.22
N SER A 168 9.43 -11.75 -3.83
CA SER A 168 9.32 -10.52 -4.61
C SER A 168 10.44 -10.43 -5.63
N SER A 169 10.09 -10.25 -6.90
CA SER A 169 11.02 -10.11 -8.03
C SER A 169 10.87 -8.73 -8.69
N GLY A 170 11.87 -8.33 -9.48
CA GLY A 170 11.94 -7.03 -10.16
C GLY A 170 12.63 -5.92 -9.36
N GLU A 171 12.65 -4.70 -9.91
CA GLU A 171 13.33 -3.53 -9.34
C GLU A 171 12.44 -2.26 -9.37
N GLY A 172 12.55 -1.45 -8.31
CA GLY A 172 11.81 -0.20 -8.14
C GLY A 172 10.30 -0.33 -8.39
N PRO A 173 9.73 0.44 -9.34
CA PRO A 173 8.29 0.42 -9.66
C PRO A 173 7.85 -0.83 -10.44
N ARG A 174 8.80 -1.61 -10.98
CA ARG A 174 8.52 -2.87 -11.70
C ARG A 174 8.62 -4.08 -10.77
N ARG A 175 8.56 -3.88 -9.46
CA ARG A 175 8.59 -4.98 -8.48
C ARG A 175 7.23 -5.63 -8.36
N PHE A 176 7.22 -6.95 -8.31
CA PHE A 176 6.02 -7.78 -8.18
C PHE A 176 6.26 -8.94 -7.21
N VAL A 177 5.19 -9.67 -6.88
CA VAL A 177 5.23 -10.89 -6.07
C VAL A 177 5.03 -12.09 -6.99
N VAL A 178 5.74 -13.18 -6.71
CA VAL A 178 5.61 -14.47 -7.38
C VAL A 178 5.23 -15.51 -6.33
N LEU A 179 4.18 -16.26 -6.64
CA LEU A 179 3.70 -17.39 -5.86
C LEU A 179 4.18 -18.69 -6.51
N TYR A 180 4.78 -19.58 -5.73
CA TYR A 180 5.33 -20.84 -6.20
C TYR A 180 4.51 -22.04 -5.68
N PRO A 181 4.46 -23.15 -6.44
CA PRO A 181 3.81 -24.38 -5.97
C PRO A 181 4.60 -25.05 -4.84
N GLU A 182 3.95 -25.95 -4.09
CA GLU A 182 4.61 -26.82 -3.11
C GLU A 182 5.55 -27.79 -3.84
N GLY A 183 6.84 -27.73 -3.52
CA GLY A 183 7.88 -28.54 -4.17
C GLY A 183 9.26 -27.89 -4.09
N PRO A 184 10.32 -28.56 -4.56
CA PRO A 184 11.65 -27.98 -4.58
C PRO A 184 11.60 -26.67 -5.37
N ALA A 185 11.89 -25.57 -4.67
CA ALA A 185 11.83 -24.23 -5.24
C ALA A 185 12.49 -24.24 -6.63
N PRO A 186 11.81 -23.71 -7.68
CA PRO A 186 12.46 -23.59 -8.97
C PRO A 186 13.76 -22.83 -8.75
N ALA A 187 14.87 -23.38 -9.28
CA ALA A 187 16.19 -22.79 -9.14
C ALA A 187 16.06 -21.29 -9.40
N GLN A 188 16.34 -20.48 -8.36
CA GLN A 188 16.36 -19.02 -8.45
C GLN A 188 17.07 -18.67 -9.77
N PRO A 189 16.48 -17.84 -10.65
CA PRO A 189 17.15 -17.49 -11.89
C PRO A 189 18.54 -17.00 -11.54
N ILE A 190 19.55 -17.76 -11.97
CA ILE A 190 20.95 -17.50 -11.67
C ILE A 190 21.15 -16.01 -12.00
N PRO A 191 21.54 -15.16 -11.03
CA PRO A 191 21.74 -13.76 -11.31
C PRO A 191 22.71 -13.67 -12.48
N THR A 192 22.29 -13.02 -13.57
CA THR A 192 23.11 -12.80 -14.78
C THR A 192 24.30 -11.85 -14.49
N ALA A 193 24.74 -11.76 -13.24
CA ALA A 193 25.84 -10.94 -12.77
C ALA A 193 27.23 -11.56 -13.06
N ASP A 194 27.30 -12.83 -13.51
CA ASP A 194 28.60 -13.51 -13.68
C ASP A 194 29.21 -13.40 -15.08
N ARG A 195 28.48 -12.87 -16.08
CA ARG A 195 29.08 -12.63 -17.41
C ARG A 195 30.10 -11.49 -17.39
N THR A 196 29.82 -10.43 -16.64
CA THR A 196 30.71 -9.26 -16.53
C THR A 196 32.01 -9.59 -15.78
N ARG A 197 31.95 -10.54 -14.83
CA ARG A 197 33.11 -10.99 -14.05
C ARG A 197 34.02 -11.92 -14.84
N ALA A 198 33.44 -12.80 -15.66
CA ALA A 198 34.19 -13.68 -16.57
C ALA A 198 34.98 -12.89 -17.63
N ILE A 199 34.38 -11.84 -18.21
CA ILE A 199 35.05 -10.96 -19.19
C ILE A 199 36.18 -10.17 -18.51
N ARG A 200 35.96 -9.62 -17.31
CA ARG A 200 37.02 -8.86 -16.60
C ARG A 200 38.24 -9.73 -16.27
N ASN A 201 38.04 -11.01 -15.99
CA ASN A 201 39.13 -11.94 -15.65
C ASN A 201 39.89 -12.48 -16.87
N SER A 202 39.31 -12.47 -18.08
CA SER A 202 40.02 -12.88 -19.30
C SER A 202 41.02 -11.83 -19.79
N PHE A 203 40.85 -10.55 -19.42
CA PHE A 203 41.77 -9.46 -19.77
C PHE A 203 42.94 -9.25 -18.79
N ARG A 204 42.97 -9.93 -17.65
CA ARG A 204 44.07 -9.83 -16.65
C ARG A 204 45.18 -10.89 -16.80
N ARG A 205 45.09 -11.77 -17.81
CA ARG A 205 46.07 -12.85 -18.08
C ARG A 205 46.81 -12.68 -19.41
N ARG A 206 47.13 -11.46 -19.82
CA ARG A 206 48.09 -11.18 -20.88
C ARG A 206 49.12 -10.17 -20.41
#